data_AF-A0A931Y4G0-F1
#
_entry.id   AF-A0A931Y4G0-F1
#
_cell.length_a   1.000
_cell.length_b   1.000
_cell.length_c   1.000
_cell.angle_alpha   90.00
_cell.angle_beta   90.00
_cell.angle_gamma   90.00
#
_symmetry.space_group_name_H-M   'P 1'
#
loop_
_entity.id
_entity.type
_entity.pdbx_description
1 polymer ?
#
loop_
_entity_poly.entity_id
_entity_poly.type
_entity_poly.pdbx_seq_one_letter_code
_entity_poly.pdbx_strand_id
1 'polypeptide(L)'
;MRLRALAALIACSTAASGACGNQDDGPEPPPAIACDSAKMAADLEPVEAADIGLFADAASMELAADVSSHLRALWGPGAPSAIEGAPSGTAWSIWLSTSDAARARTAGGDAAYAIRREGRSIVVWGRTPADLAHGAWALVETFGARFFHPKQTFLPALGGARWPRALDVARKPAFATRGIQIHTLHPIEWFPALVQPGEQNLADAKVLVDWLVRTGQNHLQWFFVNSVPVDQWRPHAAKIVEYAHARGVTVGAVAQLWGGSSLQNGYALVTDKTTWQTQMEQRLDTLLAVPFDLVELGMGEFFASDPEGVVQWLDHGTRYLAGKYPKTTFSVVNHVGNQPSLWLDFRGEKNVFFYHLPKYADARLMNNVHTVYFFDLYRPWGGYGHPDFGLHRQYIFDQLPKRKIRYFPEAAYWASADVDVPIFLPEYLHARCGPAAVVRGAARWDRDRSPPGATRRVAVPGGPRPRPRAR
;
A
#
# COMPACT_ATOMS: atom_id res chain seq x y z
N MET A 1 30.01 67.86 -18.10
CA MET A 1 28.90 67.33 -18.94
C MET A 1 29.18 65.87 -19.20
N ARG A 2 28.64 64.91 -18.44
CA ARG A 2 27.28 64.34 -18.51
C ARG A 2 26.85 63.91 -19.92
N LEU A 3 26.75 62.58 -20.07
CA LEU A 3 25.62 61.81 -20.63
C LEU A 3 25.30 61.86 -22.13
N ARG A 4 25.00 60.65 -22.65
CA ARG A 4 24.33 60.26 -23.92
C ARG A 4 25.34 60.09 -25.09
N ALA A 5 25.41 58.98 -25.81
CA ALA A 5 24.35 58.05 -26.19
C ALA A 5 24.87 56.61 -26.37
N LEU A 6 24.32 55.71 -25.56
CA LEU A 6 24.24 54.28 -25.81
C LEU A 6 22.77 54.02 -26.17
N ALA A 7 22.42 54.20 -27.45
CA ALA A 7 21.05 54.03 -27.93
C ALA A 7 21.05 53.77 -29.44
N ALA A 8 21.41 52.56 -29.85
CA ALA A 8 21.10 52.00 -31.18
C ALA A 8 21.37 50.49 -31.21
N LEU A 9 20.68 49.74 -30.33
CA LEU A 9 20.64 48.27 -30.38
C LEU A 9 19.35 47.77 -29.68
N ILE A 10 18.21 48.30 -30.10
CA ILE A 10 16.88 47.78 -29.79
C ILE A 10 16.02 47.98 -31.04
N ALA A 11 15.99 46.97 -31.92
CA ALA A 11 14.93 46.77 -32.92
C ALA A 11 15.21 45.49 -33.74
N CYS A 12 15.02 44.31 -33.13
CA CYS A 12 14.61 43.10 -33.85
C CYS A 12 14.30 41.97 -32.87
N SER A 13 13.21 42.11 -32.12
CA SER A 13 12.66 41.03 -31.27
C SER A 13 11.16 41.23 -31.08
N THR A 14 10.42 41.23 -32.19
CA THR A 14 8.96 41.17 -32.18
C THR A 14 8.46 40.37 -33.37
N ALA A 15 8.19 39.08 -33.16
CA ALA A 15 7.16 38.26 -33.84
C ALA A 15 7.50 36.76 -33.75
N ALA A 16 7.34 36.16 -32.56
CA ALA A 16 7.11 34.71 -32.41
C ALA A 16 6.54 34.40 -31.01
N SER A 17 5.49 35.12 -30.61
CA SER A 17 4.63 34.74 -29.49
C SER A 17 3.32 34.23 -30.08
N GLY A 18 3.35 33.01 -30.60
CA GLY A 18 2.20 32.33 -31.21
C GLY A 18 2.09 30.92 -30.67
N ALA A 19 1.14 30.73 -29.75
CA ALA A 19 0.47 29.47 -29.45
C ALA A 19 1.28 28.30 -28.85
N CYS A 20 1.66 28.42 -27.57
CA CYS A 20 1.44 27.31 -26.63
C CYS A 20 0.01 27.45 -26.12
N GLY A 21 -0.97 27.00 -26.92
CA GLY A 21 -2.34 26.85 -26.44
C GLY A 21 -2.40 25.61 -25.57
N ASN A 22 -2.44 25.79 -24.25
CA ASN A 22 -2.80 24.74 -23.30
C ASN A 22 -4.21 24.26 -23.65
N GLN A 23 -4.30 23.14 -24.37
CA GLN A 23 -5.52 22.36 -24.47
C GLN A 23 -5.66 21.54 -23.18
N ASP A 24 -6.75 21.80 -22.47
CA ASP A 24 -7.29 20.98 -21.38
C ASP A 24 -6.33 20.68 -20.22
N ASP A 25 -5.82 21.74 -19.57
CA ASP A 25 -5.53 21.67 -18.14
C ASP A 25 -6.87 21.46 -17.43
N GLY A 26 -7.24 20.20 -17.16
CA GLY A 26 -8.37 19.86 -16.32
C GLY A 26 -8.34 20.69 -15.03
N PRO A 27 -9.49 20.97 -14.38
CA PRO A 27 -9.56 21.88 -13.25
C PRO A 27 -8.48 21.50 -12.24
N GLU A 28 -7.60 22.46 -11.92
CA GLU A 28 -6.59 22.29 -10.88
C GLU A 28 -7.27 21.66 -9.67
N PRO A 29 -6.68 20.61 -9.06
CA PRO A 29 -7.25 20.02 -7.87
C PRO A 29 -7.50 21.15 -6.86
N PRO A 30 -8.67 21.21 -6.22
CA PRO A 30 -9.00 22.30 -5.32
C PRO A 30 -7.87 22.48 -4.30
N PRO A 31 -7.50 23.73 -3.99
CA PRO A 31 -6.37 24.02 -3.11
C PRO A 31 -6.50 23.26 -1.80
N ALA A 32 -5.35 22.88 -1.24
CA ALA A 32 -5.21 22.18 0.02
C ALA A 32 -6.20 22.73 1.06
N ILE A 33 -6.92 21.83 1.73
CA ILE A 33 -7.84 22.17 2.81
C ILE A 33 -7.10 23.09 3.78
N ALA A 34 -7.49 24.37 3.80
CA ALA A 34 -6.94 25.32 4.76
C ALA A 34 -7.18 24.74 6.16
N CYS A 35 -6.10 24.39 6.86
CA CYS A 35 -6.14 23.95 8.24
C CYS A 35 -6.34 25.18 9.13
N ASP A 36 -7.55 25.71 9.09
CA ASP A 36 -7.97 26.79 9.97
C ASP A 36 -8.51 26.17 11.27
N SER A 37 -7.77 26.33 12.36
CA SER A 37 -8.16 25.85 13.68
C SER A 37 -9.47 26.48 14.16
N ALA A 38 -9.80 27.70 13.72
CA ALA A 38 -11.08 28.35 14.02
C ALA A 38 -12.24 27.66 13.26
N LYS A 39 -12.01 27.28 12.00
CA LYS A 39 -12.99 26.48 11.22
C LYS A 39 -13.19 25.09 11.83
N MET A 40 -12.12 24.41 12.21
CA MET A 40 -12.21 23.13 12.90
C MET A 40 -12.98 23.25 14.22
N ALA A 41 -12.76 24.31 14.99
CA ALA A 41 -13.51 24.56 16.21
C ALA A 41 -14.99 24.91 15.96
N ALA A 42 -15.32 25.56 14.84
CA ALA A 42 -16.69 25.91 14.47
C ALA A 42 -17.55 24.68 14.13
N ASP A 43 -16.94 23.67 13.48
CA ASP A 43 -17.59 22.41 13.12
C ASP A 43 -17.77 21.46 14.32
N LEU A 44 -17.18 21.79 15.46
CA LEU A 44 -17.31 21.06 16.71
C LEU A 44 -18.18 21.83 17.72
N GLU A 45 -18.92 21.11 18.56
CA GLU A 45 -19.67 21.68 19.68
C GLU A 45 -19.13 21.16 21.02
N PRO A 46 -19.14 22.00 22.07
CA PRO A 46 -18.72 21.56 23.40
C PRO A 46 -19.72 20.55 23.96
N VAL A 47 -19.19 19.50 24.62
CA VAL A 47 -19.97 18.50 25.35
C VAL A 47 -19.24 18.21 26.66
N GLU A 48 -19.99 17.93 27.72
CA GLU A 48 -19.39 17.49 28.99
C GLU A 48 -18.80 16.09 28.83
N ALA A 49 -17.49 15.96 29.06
CA ALA A 49 -16.76 14.72 28.79
C ALA A 49 -17.27 13.54 29.64
N ALA A 50 -17.75 13.83 30.87
CA ALA A 50 -18.33 12.85 31.79
C ALA A 50 -19.62 12.19 31.26
N ASP A 51 -20.28 12.81 30.27
CA ASP A 51 -21.52 12.30 29.68
C ASP A 51 -21.27 11.43 28.44
N ILE A 52 -20.01 11.23 28.04
CA ILE A 52 -19.63 10.47 26.86
C ILE A 52 -19.26 9.04 27.26
N GLY A 53 -19.86 8.05 26.61
CA GLY A 53 -19.40 6.66 26.64
C GLY A 53 -18.68 6.26 25.36
N LEU A 54 -17.59 5.51 25.46
CA LEU A 54 -16.93 4.87 24.32
C LEU A 54 -17.21 3.36 24.38
N PHE A 55 -18.05 2.89 23.48
CA PHE A 55 -18.53 1.52 23.41
C PHE A 55 -17.83 0.75 22.29
N ALA A 56 -17.51 -0.52 22.52
CA ALA A 56 -16.97 -1.40 21.49
C ALA A 56 -17.40 -2.86 21.66
N ASP A 57 -17.44 -3.61 20.56
CA ASP A 57 -17.59 -5.07 20.61
C ASP A 57 -16.39 -5.69 21.36
N ALA A 58 -16.57 -6.86 21.98
CA ALA A 58 -15.52 -7.56 22.73
C ALA A 58 -14.21 -7.70 21.94
N ALA A 59 -14.30 -8.04 20.65
CA ALA A 59 -13.16 -8.22 19.76
C ALA A 59 -12.44 -6.90 19.37
N SER A 60 -12.97 -5.75 19.77
CA SER A 60 -12.47 -4.41 19.42
C SER A 60 -12.11 -3.57 20.65
N MET A 61 -12.03 -4.18 21.84
CA MET A 61 -11.73 -3.47 23.08
C MET A 61 -10.31 -2.88 23.11
N GLU A 62 -9.32 -3.55 22.50
CA GLU A 62 -7.97 -3.00 22.37
C GLU A 62 -7.94 -1.72 21.51
N LEU A 63 -8.63 -1.75 20.36
CA LEU A 63 -8.81 -0.57 19.51
C LEU A 63 -9.53 0.56 20.27
N ALA A 64 -10.56 0.24 21.06
CA ALA A 64 -11.26 1.22 21.87
C ALA A 64 -10.37 1.83 22.95
N ALA A 65 -9.48 1.05 23.57
CA ALA A 65 -8.49 1.56 24.52
C ALA A 65 -7.51 2.53 23.84
N ASP A 66 -7.04 2.20 22.63
CA ASP A 66 -6.18 3.10 21.84
C ASP A 66 -6.88 4.43 21.52
N VAL A 67 -8.13 4.35 21.06
CA VAL A 67 -8.96 5.53 20.77
C VAL A 67 -9.18 6.36 22.04
N SER A 68 -9.50 5.72 23.17
CA SER A 68 -9.66 6.37 24.47
C SER A 68 -8.40 7.15 24.88
N SER A 69 -7.21 6.56 24.69
CA SER A 69 -5.93 7.22 24.97
C SER A 69 -5.75 8.50 24.13
N HIS A 70 -6.11 8.46 22.85
CA HIS A 70 -6.02 9.64 21.97
C HIS A 70 -7.09 10.69 22.31
N LEU A 71 -8.32 10.28 22.62
CA LEU A 71 -9.36 11.19 23.09
C LEU A 71 -8.95 11.87 24.40
N ARG A 72 -8.26 11.17 25.30
CA ARG A 72 -7.70 11.75 26.53
C ARG A 72 -6.65 12.81 26.25
N ALA A 73 -5.78 12.59 25.27
CA ALA A 73 -4.81 13.60 24.85
C ALA A 73 -5.49 14.82 24.21
N LEU A 74 -6.58 14.63 23.46
CA LEU A 74 -7.34 15.71 22.80
C LEU A 74 -8.22 16.51 23.78
N TRP A 75 -8.93 15.82 24.67
CA TRP A 75 -10.00 16.38 25.51
C TRP A 75 -9.62 16.57 26.98
N GLY A 76 -8.51 15.97 27.42
CA GLY A 76 -8.06 16.00 28.81
C GLY A 76 -8.59 14.83 29.66
N PRO A 77 -8.45 14.91 30.99
CA PRO A 77 -8.66 13.79 31.91
C PRO A 77 -10.10 13.26 32.00
N GLY A 78 -11.08 14.00 31.47
CA GLY A 78 -12.49 13.58 31.44
C GLY A 78 -12.87 12.68 30.25
N ALA A 79 -11.93 12.35 29.36
CA ALA A 79 -12.22 11.52 28.18
C ALA A 79 -12.74 10.11 28.56
N PRO A 80 -13.65 9.55 27.75
CA PRO A 80 -14.31 8.28 28.04
C PRO A 80 -13.31 7.13 28.10
N SER A 81 -13.53 6.20 29.02
CA SER A 81 -12.90 4.87 28.99
C SER A 81 -13.70 3.94 28.09
N ALA A 82 -13.05 2.91 27.55
CA ALA A 82 -13.71 1.89 26.74
C ALA A 82 -14.65 1.03 27.59
N ILE A 83 -15.85 0.79 27.06
CA ILE A 83 -16.91 -0.02 27.65
C ILE A 83 -17.28 -1.11 26.63
N GLU A 84 -17.34 -2.36 27.07
CA GLU A 84 -17.76 -3.46 26.20
C GLU A 84 -19.28 -3.42 25.95
N GLY A 85 -19.68 -3.62 24.70
CA GLY A 85 -21.08 -3.74 24.28
C GLY A 85 -21.56 -2.60 23.40
N ALA A 86 -22.88 -2.49 23.29
CA ALA A 86 -23.55 -1.42 22.57
C ALA A 86 -24.04 -0.33 23.55
N PRO A 87 -24.13 0.94 23.12
CA PRO A 87 -24.68 1.99 23.96
C PRO A 87 -26.16 1.71 24.32
N SER A 88 -26.49 1.85 25.61
CA SER A 88 -27.87 1.81 26.10
C SER A 88 -28.30 3.18 26.62
N GLY A 89 -29.32 3.79 26.02
CA GLY A 89 -29.90 5.06 26.48
C GLY A 89 -29.58 6.28 25.61
N THR A 90 -29.70 7.47 26.20
CA THR A 90 -29.64 8.78 25.51
C THR A 90 -28.39 9.62 25.83
N ALA A 91 -27.40 9.00 26.48
CA ALA A 91 -26.10 9.63 26.74
C ALA A 91 -25.34 9.89 25.43
N TRP A 92 -24.32 10.73 25.48
CA TRP A 92 -23.43 10.88 24.34
C TRP A 92 -22.61 9.59 24.20
N SER A 93 -22.49 9.07 22.98
CA SER A 93 -21.84 7.77 22.79
C SER A 93 -21.06 7.69 21.49
N ILE A 94 -19.84 7.17 21.55
CA ILE A 94 -19.12 6.65 20.39
C ILE A 94 -19.27 5.14 20.43
N TRP A 95 -19.70 4.52 19.34
CA TRP A 95 -19.81 3.06 19.24
C TRP A 95 -18.95 2.52 18.09
N LEU A 96 -17.93 1.72 18.42
CA LEU A 96 -17.04 1.06 17.48
C LEU A 96 -17.47 -0.40 17.31
N SER A 97 -17.97 -0.77 16.13
CA SER A 97 -18.54 -2.12 15.97
C SER A 97 -18.44 -2.67 14.56
N THR A 98 -18.38 -3.99 14.46
CA THR A 98 -18.50 -4.72 13.19
C THR A 98 -19.90 -5.30 12.97
N SER A 99 -20.80 -5.14 13.95
CA SER A 99 -22.13 -5.74 13.94
C SER A 99 -23.07 -5.19 12.86
N ASP A 100 -24.05 -6.00 12.47
CA ASP A 100 -25.12 -5.59 11.55
C ASP A 100 -25.98 -4.45 12.12
N ALA A 101 -26.12 -4.36 13.44
CA ALA A 101 -26.84 -3.27 14.10
C ALA A 101 -26.11 -1.93 13.91
N ALA A 102 -24.78 -1.89 14.03
CA ALA A 102 -24.00 -0.69 13.71
C ALA A 102 -24.02 -0.38 12.21
N ARG A 103 -23.99 -1.41 11.35
CA ARG A 103 -24.13 -1.26 9.89
C ARG A 103 -25.43 -0.60 9.49
N ALA A 104 -26.55 -1.04 10.07
CA ALA A 104 -27.88 -0.52 9.77
C ALA A 104 -28.00 0.97 10.11
N ARG A 105 -27.39 1.40 11.22
CA ARG A 105 -27.37 2.80 11.68
C ARG A 105 -26.49 3.70 10.82
N THR A 106 -25.36 3.19 10.32
CA THR A 106 -24.46 3.98 9.47
C THR A 106 -24.87 4.05 7.99
N ALA A 107 -25.86 3.26 7.56
CA ALA A 107 -26.19 3.07 6.14
C ALA A 107 -24.98 2.65 5.29
N GLY A 108 -24.06 1.86 5.86
CA GLY A 108 -22.73 1.61 5.31
C GLY A 108 -22.65 0.93 3.93
N GLY A 109 -23.75 0.44 3.35
CA GLY A 109 -23.83 -0.08 1.98
C GLY A 109 -22.66 -1.00 1.60
N ASP A 110 -21.95 -0.62 0.53
CA ASP A 110 -20.75 -1.27 -0.02
C ASP A 110 -19.42 -0.70 0.52
N ALA A 111 -19.47 0.19 1.50
CA ALA A 111 -18.28 0.79 2.12
C ALA A 111 -17.50 -0.24 2.93
N ALA A 112 -16.19 0.00 3.07
CA ALA A 112 -15.34 -0.77 3.96
C ALA A 112 -15.62 -0.38 5.42
N TYR A 113 -15.72 0.93 5.66
CA TYR A 113 -16.19 1.48 6.93
C TYR A 113 -17.12 2.68 6.70
N ALA A 114 -17.93 2.98 7.71
CA ALA A 114 -18.78 4.16 7.75
C ALA A 114 -18.77 4.77 9.15
N ILE A 115 -18.89 6.09 9.21
CA ILE A 115 -18.95 6.89 10.43
C ILE A 115 -20.15 7.80 10.30
N ARG A 116 -21.08 7.72 11.24
CA ARG A 116 -22.29 8.54 11.21
C ARG A 116 -22.63 9.08 12.58
N ARG A 117 -23.00 10.35 12.63
CA ARG A 117 -23.65 10.95 13.79
C ARG A 117 -25.17 10.78 13.67
N GLU A 118 -25.78 10.29 14.74
CA GLU A 118 -27.22 10.17 14.95
C GLU A 118 -27.58 10.83 16.29
N GLY A 119 -27.99 12.10 16.25
CA GLY A 119 -28.27 12.87 17.47
C GLY A 119 -27.03 12.99 18.36
N ARG A 120 -27.04 12.30 19.52
CA ARG A 120 -25.93 12.26 20.48
C ARG A 120 -25.00 11.05 20.32
N SER A 121 -25.27 10.18 19.36
CA SER A 121 -24.45 9.00 19.08
C SER A 121 -23.58 9.24 17.85
N ILE A 122 -22.31 8.83 17.91
CA ILE A 122 -21.46 8.57 16.74
C ILE A 122 -21.32 7.06 16.64
N VAL A 123 -21.66 6.50 15.48
CA VAL A 123 -21.47 5.08 15.18
C VAL A 123 -20.35 4.97 14.16
N VAL A 124 -19.33 4.19 14.50
CA VAL A 124 -18.27 3.76 13.59
C VAL A 124 -18.51 2.29 13.30
N TRP A 125 -18.86 1.98 12.06
CA TRP A 125 -19.00 0.62 11.58
C TRP A 125 -17.86 0.26 10.65
N GLY A 126 -17.30 -0.94 10.82
CA GLY A 126 -16.36 -1.55 9.88
C GLY A 126 -16.84 -2.92 9.42
N ARG A 127 -16.63 -3.26 8.15
CA ARG A 127 -16.97 -4.59 7.62
C ARG A 127 -16.13 -5.71 8.24
N THR A 128 -14.89 -5.39 8.59
CA THR A 128 -13.92 -6.28 9.22
C THR A 128 -13.28 -5.53 10.41
N PRO A 129 -12.60 -6.23 11.33
CA PRO A 129 -11.84 -5.56 12.40
C PRO A 129 -10.82 -4.55 11.87
N ALA A 130 -10.13 -4.86 10.76
CA ALA A 130 -9.20 -3.93 10.11
C ALA A 130 -9.91 -2.70 9.55
N ASP A 131 -11.07 -2.86 8.91
CA ASP A 131 -11.85 -1.72 8.43
C ASP A 131 -12.39 -0.86 9.57
N LEU A 132 -12.78 -1.49 10.69
CA LEU A 132 -13.21 -0.77 11.89
C LEU A 132 -12.07 0.06 12.48
N ALA A 133 -10.84 -0.48 12.53
CA ALA A 133 -9.67 0.28 12.95
C ALA A 133 -9.45 1.52 12.07
N HIS A 134 -9.55 1.38 10.74
CA HIS A 134 -9.46 2.54 9.84
C HIS A 134 -10.58 3.56 10.09
N GLY A 135 -11.81 3.11 10.32
CA GLY A 135 -12.93 3.99 10.66
C GLY A 135 -12.75 4.71 11.98
N ALA A 136 -12.21 4.03 12.99
CA ALA A 136 -11.93 4.61 14.30
C ALA A 136 -10.84 5.68 14.23
N TRP A 137 -9.76 5.44 13.48
CA TRP A 137 -8.72 6.45 13.29
C TRP A 137 -9.19 7.62 12.43
N ALA A 138 -10.01 7.36 11.40
CA ALA A 138 -10.66 8.43 10.64
C ALA A 138 -11.60 9.28 11.51
N LEU A 139 -12.28 8.68 12.51
CA LEU A 139 -13.03 9.45 13.51
C LEU A 139 -12.10 10.34 14.34
N VAL A 140 -10.98 9.82 14.83
CA VAL A 140 -9.99 10.61 15.60
C VAL A 140 -9.44 11.79 14.78
N GLU A 141 -9.24 11.62 13.47
CA GLU A 141 -8.87 12.71 12.56
C GLU A 141 -9.94 13.82 12.45
N THR A 142 -11.22 13.49 12.62
CA THR A 142 -12.31 14.51 12.65
C THR A 142 -12.20 15.45 13.84
N PHE A 143 -11.57 15.00 14.93
CA PHE A 143 -11.22 15.84 16.09
C PHE A 143 -9.91 16.61 15.90
N GLY A 144 -9.26 16.47 14.74
CA GLY A 144 -8.07 17.24 14.36
C GLY A 144 -6.73 16.54 14.53
N ALA A 145 -6.71 15.29 14.96
CA ALA A 145 -5.48 14.51 15.02
C ALA A 145 -4.85 14.33 13.63
N ARG A 146 -3.51 14.30 13.54
CA ARG A 146 -2.77 14.01 12.31
C ARG A 146 -1.57 13.10 12.60
N PHE A 147 -1.33 12.15 11.71
CA PHE A 147 -0.32 11.09 11.86
C PHE A 147 0.79 11.23 10.81
N PHE A 148 1.60 12.29 10.90
CA PHE A 148 2.54 12.66 9.84
C PHE A 148 3.72 11.69 9.67
N HIS A 149 4.19 11.12 10.77
CA HIS A 149 5.35 10.23 10.81
C HIS A 149 5.15 9.20 11.93
N PRO A 150 5.73 7.99 11.86
CA PRO A 150 5.50 6.97 12.90
C PRO A 150 5.79 7.44 14.32
N LYS A 151 6.82 8.28 14.50
CA LYS A 151 7.22 8.85 15.79
C LYS A 151 6.65 10.26 16.06
N GLN A 152 5.82 10.80 15.16
CA GLN A 152 5.24 12.14 15.31
C GLN A 152 3.75 12.14 15.01
N THR A 153 2.96 12.30 16.07
CA THR A 153 1.52 12.50 15.99
C THR A 153 1.19 13.90 16.50
N PHE A 154 0.39 14.65 15.74
CA PHE A 154 -0.16 15.91 16.18
C PHE A 154 -1.55 15.69 16.77
N LEU A 155 -1.72 16.05 18.04
CA LEU A 155 -3.00 16.01 18.75
C LEU A 155 -3.29 17.42 19.28
N PRO A 156 -4.27 18.16 18.72
CA PRO A 156 -4.60 19.47 19.25
C PRO A 156 -5.23 19.36 20.64
N ALA A 157 -4.73 20.14 21.60
CA ALA A 157 -5.38 20.26 22.90
C ALA A 157 -6.65 21.12 22.77
N LEU A 158 -7.82 20.50 22.83
CA LEU A 158 -9.11 21.16 22.58
C LEU A 158 -9.71 21.83 23.84
N GLY A 159 -9.07 21.65 25.00
CA GLY A 159 -9.48 22.22 26.28
C GLY A 159 -10.76 21.63 26.87
N GLY A 160 -11.24 20.51 26.32
CA GLY A 160 -12.47 19.83 26.74
C GLY A 160 -12.99 18.91 25.64
N ALA A 161 -14.04 18.15 25.95
CA ALA A 161 -14.67 17.29 24.94
C ALA A 161 -15.39 18.12 23.88
N ARG A 162 -15.18 17.72 22.62
CA ARG A 162 -15.69 18.39 21.43
C ARG A 162 -16.37 17.35 20.56
N TRP A 163 -17.51 17.71 19.98
CA TRP A 163 -18.35 16.78 19.24
C TRP A 163 -18.67 17.31 17.84
N PRO A 164 -18.55 16.52 16.75
CA PRO A 164 -18.74 17.03 15.40
C PRO A 164 -20.21 17.34 15.14
N ARG A 165 -20.54 18.57 14.73
CA ARG A 165 -21.92 19.03 14.48
C ARG A 165 -22.65 18.18 13.43
N ALA A 166 -21.92 17.77 12.41
CA ALA A 166 -22.38 16.84 11.39
C ALA A 166 -21.27 15.82 11.10
N LEU A 167 -21.66 14.56 10.87
CA LEU A 167 -20.74 13.52 10.46
C LEU A 167 -21.52 12.45 9.70
N ASP A 168 -21.21 12.27 8.43
CA ASP A 168 -21.73 11.20 7.60
C ASP A 168 -20.67 10.86 6.55
N VAL A 169 -19.91 9.80 6.81
CA VAL A 169 -18.74 9.41 6.03
C VAL A 169 -18.85 7.92 5.74
N ALA A 170 -18.74 7.55 4.48
CA ALA A 170 -18.59 6.16 4.06
C ALA A 170 -17.38 6.06 3.12
N ARG A 171 -16.42 5.18 3.44
CA ARG A 171 -15.20 5.04 2.63
C ARG A 171 -14.94 3.59 2.24
N LYS A 172 -14.38 3.44 1.04
CA LYS A 172 -13.87 2.16 0.51
C LYS A 172 -12.48 2.42 -0.08
N PRO A 173 -11.43 1.69 0.35
CA PRO A 173 -10.11 1.86 -0.22
C PRO A 173 -10.12 1.49 -1.71
N ALA A 174 -9.33 2.21 -2.51
CA ALA A 174 -9.19 1.94 -3.94
C ALA A 174 -8.40 0.65 -4.21
N PHE A 175 -7.47 0.33 -3.32
CA PHE A 175 -6.58 -0.83 -3.40
C PHE A 175 -6.77 -1.74 -2.18
N ALA A 176 -6.82 -3.04 -2.42
CA ALA A 176 -6.95 -4.04 -1.36
C ALA A 176 -5.71 -4.08 -0.47
N THR A 177 -4.52 -3.98 -1.08
CA THR A 177 -3.23 -3.88 -0.40
C THR A 177 -2.73 -2.44 -0.46
N ARG A 178 -2.39 -1.86 0.68
CA ARG A 178 -1.88 -0.50 0.84
C ARG A 178 -0.79 -0.57 1.90
N GLY A 179 0.42 -0.18 1.58
CA GLY A 179 1.51 -0.37 2.51
C GLY A 179 2.82 0.17 2.02
N ILE A 180 3.86 -0.13 2.79
CA ILE A 180 5.21 0.34 2.54
C ILE A 180 6.18 -0.83 2.50
N GLN A 181 7.15 -0.74 1.59
CA GLN A 181 8.38 -1.50 1.68
C GLN A 181 9.45 -0.63 2.31
N ILE A 182 10.03 -1.07 3.41
CA ILE A 182 11.19 -0.42 4.03
C ILE A 182 12.46 -0.96 3.36
N HIS A 183 13.27 -0.08 2.78
CA HIS A 183 14.47 -0.41 2.01
C HIS A 183 15.65 -0.73 2.94
N THR A 184 15.55 -1.81 3.70
CA THR A 184 16.57 -2.23 4.70
C THR A 184 17.86 -2.78 4.08
N LEU A 185 18.10 -2.63 2.77
CA LEU A 185 19.40 -2.93 2.16
C LEU A 185 20.51 -1.99 2.65
N HIS A 186 20.13 -0.83 3.20
CA HIS A 186 21.00 0.18 3.79
C HIS A 186 20.65 0.51 5.25
N PRO A 187 21.58 1.11 6.02
CA PRO A 187 21.31 1.63 7.36
C PRO A 187 20.42 2.88 7.31
N ILE A 188 19.11 2.68 7.14
CA ILE A 188 18.07 3.71 7.26
C ILE A 188 17.44 3.68 8.67
N GLU A 189 16.61 4.66 9.00
CA GLU A 189 16.05 4.87 10.34
C GLU A 189 15.30 3.65 10.90
N TRP A 190 14.64 2.86 10.03
CA TRP A 190 13.92 1.65 10.43
C TRP A 190 14.74 0.36 10.36
N PHE A 191 16.00 0.44 9.93
CA PHE A 191 16.89 -0.74 9.89
C PHE A 191 17.05 -1.39 11.27
N PRO A 192 17.39 -0.66 12.36
CA PRO A 192 17.52 -1.27 13.67
C PRO A 192 16.23 -1.95 14.13
N ALA A 193 15.08 -1.28 13.95
CA ALA A 193 13.77 -1.78 14.37
C ALA A 193 13.41 -3.13 13.72
N LEU A 194 13.66 -3.28 12.41
CA LEU A 194 13.22 -4.45 11.64
C LEU A 194 14.28 -5.56 11.54
N VAL A 195 15.57 -5.20 11.65
CA VAL A 195 16.69 -6.10 11.34
C VAL A 195 17.52 -6.48 12.56
N GLN A 196 17.60 -5.62 13.58
CA GLN A 196 18.42 -5.86 14.77
C GLN A 196 17.55 -6.29 15.96
N PRO A 197 17.75 -7.49 16.53
CA PRO A 197 17.00 -7.94 17.71
C PRO A 197 17.20 -7.02 18.91
N GLY A 198 16.12 -6.76 19.65
CA GLY A 198 16.17 -6.02 20.90
C GLY A 198 14.80 -5.50 21.32
N GLU A 199 14.57 -5.31 22.63
CA GLU A 199 13.28 -4.85 23.16
C GLU A 199 12.92 -3.45 22.65
N GLN A 200 13.89 -2.52 22.64
CA GLN A 200 13.68 -1.17 22.11
C GLN A 200 13.36 -1.20 20.60
N ASN A 201 14.09 -2.02 19.83
CA ASN A 201 13.87 -2.16 18.39
C ASN A 201 12.49 -2.76 18.10
N LEU A 202 12.04 -3.72 18.92
CA LEU A 202 10.70 -4.28 18.82
C LEU A 202 9.64 -3.23 19.16
N ALA A 203 9.83 -2.42 20.19
CA ALA A 203 8.94 -1.32 20.52
C ALA A 203 8.83 -0.32 19.36
N ASP A 204 9.96 0.04 18.75
CA ASP A 204 9.98 0.92 17.58
C ASP A 204 9.25 0.30 16.37
N ALA A 205 9.44 -1.00 16.10
CA ALA A 205 8.71 -1.70 15.03
C ALA A 205 7.19 -1.69 15.27
N LYS A 206 6.74 -1.82 16.53
CA LYS A 206 5.32 -1.69 16.88
C LYS A 206 4.77 -0.28 16.60
N VAL A 207 5.56 0.75 16.91
CA VAL A 207 5.20 2.15 16.58
C VAL A 207 5.01 2.34 15.08
N LEU A 208 5.85 1.72 14.24
CA LEU A 208 5.68 1.71 12.79
C LEU A 208 4.37 1.04 12.37
N VAL A 209 4.09 -0.16 12.90
CA VAL A 209 2.83 -0.89 12.62
C VAL A 209 1.61 -0.06 13.01
N ASP A 210 1.60 0.55 14.18
CA ASP A 210 0.47 1.38 14.62
C ASP A 210 0.27 2.60 13.72
N TRP A 211 1.36 3.19 13.23
CA TRP A 211 1.27 4.28 12.26
C TRP A 211 0.67 3.84 10.92
N LEU A 212 0.99 2.63 10.45
CA LEU A 212 0.36 2.08 9.25
C LEU A 212 -1.16 1.98 9.43
N VAL A 213 -1.61 1.42 10.56
CA VAL A 213 -3.06 1.30 10.86
C VAL A 213 -3.73 2.66 10.94
N ARG A 214 -3.12 3.62 11.65
CA ARG A 214 -3.62 5.00 11.79
C ARG A 214 -3.73 5.74 10.45
N THR A 215 -2.88 5.40 9.49
CA THR A 215 -2.87 6.01 8.15
C THR A 215 -3.65 5.18 7.10
N GLY A 216 -4.38 4.15 7.52
CA GLY A 216 -5.22 3.35 6.62
C GLY A 216 -4.47 2.29 5.80
N GLN A 217 -3.20 2.06 6.09
CA GLN A 217 -2.36 1.04 5.47
C GLN A 217 -2.56 -0.31 6.15
N ASN A 218 -2.38 -1.40 5.40
CA ASN A 218 -2.60 -2.77 5.85
C ASN A 218 -1.51 -3.76 5.40
N HIS A 219 -0.35 -3.24 4.98
CA HIS A 219 0.78 -4.06 4.58
C HIS A 219 2.11 -3.41 4.98
N LEU A 220 3.03 -4.23 5.48
CA LEU A 220 4.42 -3.87 5.76
C LEU A 220 5.31 -4.92 5.10
N GLN A 221 6.37 -4.50 4.42
CA GLN A 221 7.40 -5.42 3.97
C GLN A 221 8.79 -4.82 4.11
N TRP A 222 9.82 -5.65 4.21
CA TRP A 222 11.21 -5.18 4.24
C TRP A 222 12.17 -6.24 3.69
N PHE A 223 13.37 -5.81 3.29
CA PHE A 223 14.40 -6.73 2.83
C PHE A 223 14.98 -7.58 3.95
N PHE A 224 15.04 -8.88 3.71
CA PHE A 224 15.90 -9.76 4.46
C PHE A 224 17.32 -9.64 3.91
N VAL A 225 18.29 -9.41 4.79
CA VAL A 225 19.69 -9.13 4.43
C VAL A 225 20.63 -10.23 4.92
N ASN A 226 21.69 -10.51 4.16
CA ASN A 226 22.63 -11.60 4.43
C ASN A 226 23.41 -11.46 5.75
N SER A 227 23.54 -10.25 6.27
CA SER A 227 24.37 -9.96 7.46
C SER A 227 23.70 -10.31 8.79
N VAL A 228 22.46 -10.78 8.77
CA VAL A 228 21.66 -11.01 9.98
C VAL A 228 21.93 -12.38 10.60
N PRO A 229 22.23 -12.44 11.91
CA PRO A 229 22.25 -13.70 12.66
C PRO A 229 20.83 -14.29 12.76
N VAL A 230 20.50 -15.22 11.85
CA VAL A 230 19.13 -15.75 11.66
C VAL A 230 18.49 -16.26 12.94
N ASP A 231 19.25 -16.97 13.77
CA ASP A 231 18.74 -17.57 15.01
C ASP A 231 18.29 -16.51 16.04
N GLN A 232 18.93 -15.34 16.05
CA GLN A 232 18.57 -14.23 16.93
C GLN A 232 17.47 -13.35 16.31
N TRP A 233 17.49 -13.20 14.99
CA TRP A 233 16.52 -12.38 14.26
C TRP A 233 15.15 -13.03 14.13
N ARG A 234 15.08 -14.34 13.94
CA ARG A 234 13.79 -15.03 13.73
C ARG A 234 12.79 -14.79 14.87
N PRO A 235 13.16 -14.93 16.16
CA PRO A 235 12.23 -14.60 17.26
C PRO A 235 11.80 -13.12 17.27
N HIS A 236 12.70 -12.21 16.88
CA HIS A 236 12.41 -10.79 16.79
C HIS A 236 11.39 -10.48 15.69
N ALA A 237 11.66 -10.95 14.47
CA ALA A 237 10.77 -10.79 13.32
C ALA A 237 9.41 -11.46 13.55
N ALA A 238 9.37 -12.64 14.17
CA ALA A 238 8.12 -13.32 14.50
C ALA A 238 7.22 -12.47 15.42
N LYS A 239 7.79 -11.80 16.43
CA LYS A 239 7.03 -10.89 17.31
C LYS A 239 6.51 -9.65 16.59
N ILE A 240 7.24 -9.15 15.59
CA ILE A 240 6.78 -8.04 14.74
C ILE A 240 5.59 -8.52 13.89
N VAL A 241 5.71 -9.68 13.26
CA VAL A 241 4.65 -10.27 12.42
C VAL A 241 3.39 -10.55 13.24
N GLU A 242 3.55 -11.17 14.41
CA GLU A 242 2.44 -11.43 15.34
C GLU A 242 1.70 -10.13 15.73
N TYR A 243 2.46 -9.09 16.10
CA TYR A 243 1.87 -7.79 16.42
C TYR A 243 1.17 -7.17 15.20
N ALA A 244 1.79 -7.18 14.03
CA ALA A 244 1.19 -6.69 12.80
C ALA A 244 -0.13 -7.42 12.48
N HIS A 245 -0.16 -8.75 12.60
CA HIS A 245 -1.36 -9.55 12.40
C HIS A 245 -2.47 -9.21 13.39
N ALA A 246 -2.14 -9.04 14.68
CA ALA A 246 -3.09 -8.60 15.70
C ALA A 246 -3.71 -7.22 15.36
N ARG A 247 -2.97 -6.39 14.64
CA ARG A 247 -3.38 -5.05 14.19
C ARG A 247 -3.99 -5.04 12.77
N GLY A 248 -4.20 -6.22 12.16
CA GLY A 248 -4.79 -6.34 10.82
C GLY A 248 -3.84 -5.95 9.67
N VAL A 249 -2.53 -5.91 9.93
CA VAL A 249 -1.48 -5.60 8.96
C VAL A 249 -0.82 -6.89 8.51
N THR A 250 -0.83 -7.13 7.20
CA THR A 250 -0.08 -8.25 6.59
C THR A 250 1.40 -7.92 6.47
N VAL A 251 2.26 -8.93 6.53
CA VAL A 251 3.72 -8.75 6.50
C VAL A 251 4.39 -9.56 5.40
N GLY A 252 5.20 -8.89 4.58
CA GLY A 252 6.02 -9.51 3.55
C GLY A 252 7.51 -9.46 3.87
N ALA A 253 8.26 -10.45 3.37
CA ALA A 253 9.71 -10.39 3.31
C ALA A 253 10.18 -10.24 1.87
N VAL A 254 11.21 -9.42 1.65
CA VAL A 254 11.82 -9.23 0.34
C VAL A 254 13.17 -9.95 0.31
N ALA A 255 13.38 -10.76 -0.71
CA ALA A 255 14.63 -11.47 -0.97
C ALA A 255 15.14 -11.14 -2.38
N GLN A 256 16.45 -11.21 -2.56
CA GLN A 256 17.05 -11.11 -3.87
C GLN A 256 16.88 -12.45 -4.60
N LEU A 257 16.49 -12.42 -5.88
CA LEU A 257 16.34 -13.66 -6.64
C LEU A 257 17.70 -14.33 -6.89
N TRP A 258 18.69 -13.56 -7.36
CA TRP A 258 19.97 -14.09 -7.83
C TRP A 258 21.17 -13.30 -7.29
N GLY A 259 22.13 -13.95 -6.66
CA GLY A 259 23.28 -13.34 -5.98
C GLY A 259 24.28 -12.62 -6.88
N GLY A 260 24.26 -12.88 -8.19
CA GLY A 260 25.04 -12.11 -9.16
C GLY A 260 24.35 -10.83 -9.66
N SER A 261 23.16 -10.49 -9.15
CA SER A 261 22.55 -9.18 -9.38
C SER A 261 23.04 -8.15 -8.36
N SER A 262 23.04 -6.87 -8.73
CA SER A 262 23.41 -5.78 -7.81
C SER A 262 22.23 -5.37 -6.92
N LEU A 263 21.99 -6.10 -5.83
CA LEU A 263 21.11 -5.65 -4.72
C LEU A 263 21.85 -5.69 -3.37
N GLN A 264 23.10 -5.23 -3.38
CA GLN A 264 23.86 -4.89 -2.18
C GLN A 264 23.87 -6.02 -1.15
N ASN A 265 23.22 -5.84 0.01
CA ASN A 265 23.19 -6.80 1.12
C ASN A 265 22.02 -7.81 1.07
N GLY A 266 21.25 -7.84 -0.02
CA GLY A 266 20.03 -8.64 -0.14
C GLY A 266 20.26 -10.14 0.04
N TYR A 267 19.38 -10.80 0.78
CA TYR A 267 19.41 -12.25 0.93
C TYR A 267 19.04 -12.94 -0.38
N ALA A 268 20.04 -13.50 -1.06
CA ALA A 268 19.88 -14.11 -2.38
C ALA A 268 19.36 -15.54 -2.28
N LEU A 269 18.27 -15.87 -2.97
CA LEU A 269 17.72 -17.23 -3.01
C LEU A 269 18.54 -18.17 -3.91
N VAL A 270 19.17 -17.64 -4.95
CA VAL A 270 20.03 -18.40 -5.86
C VAL A 270 21.39 -17.72 -5.94
N THR A 271 22.48 -18.44 -5.69
CA THR A 271 23.87 -17.96 -5.84
C THR A 271 24.71 -18.93 -6.68
N ASP A 272 24.24 -20.15 -6.89
CA ASP A 272 24.86 -21.15 -7.77
C ASP A 272 23.81 -21.68 -8.75
N LYS A 273 24.07 -21.53 -10.04
CA LYS A 273 23.15 -21.94 -11.12
C LYS A 273 23.09 -23.47 -11.31
N THR A 274 23.96 -24.24 -10.67
CA THR A 274 23.98 -25.71 -10.79
C THR A 274 23.15 -26.38 -9.69
N THR A 275 23.10 -25.78 -8.50
CA THR A 275 22.43 -26.31 -7.30
C THR A 275 21.22 -25.45 -6.88
N TRP A 276 20.74 -24.59 -7.79
CA TRP A 276 19.78 -23.54 -7.49
C TRP A 276 18.45 -24.03 -6.90
N GLN A 277 17.97 -25.23 -7.25
CA GLN A 277 16.70 -25.75 -6.76
C GLN A 277 16.76 -25.98 -5.25
N THR A 278 17.62 -26.90 -4.81
CA THR A 278 17.85 -27.19 -3.40
C THR A 278 18.22 -25.94 -2.61
N GLN A 279 19.03 -25.06 -3.22
CA GLN A 279 19.40 -23.80 -2.58
C GLN A 279 18.19 -22.87 -2.37
N MET A 280 17.37 -22.67 -3.39
CA MET A 280 16.17 -21.84 -3.30
C MET A 280 15.21 -22.38 -2.23
N GLU A 281 14.96 -23.69 -2.23
CA GLU A 281 14.08 -24.35 -1.25
C GLU A 281 14.57 -24.14 0.20
N GLN A 282 15.85 -24.42 0.46
CA GLN A 282 16.45 -24.25 1.80
C GLN A 282 16.43 -22.80 2.28
N ARG A 283 16.68 -21.85 1.36
CA ARG A 283 16.69 -20.43 1.67
C ARG A 283 15.29 -19.87 1.89
N LEU A 284 14.31 -20.33 1.12
CA LEU A 284 12.89 -20.03 1.35
C LEU A 284 12.43 -20.60 2.68
N ASP A 285 12.81 -21.83 3.04
CA ASP A 285 12.50 -22.44 4.34
C ASP A 285 13.09 -21.63 5.50
N THR A 286 14.32 -21.15 5.32
CA THR A 286 15.00 -20.31 6.32
C THR A 286 14.23 -19.01 6.56
N LEU A 287 13.78 -18.36 5.47
CA LEU A 287 13.01 -17.13 5.53
C LEU A 287 11.60 -17.34 6.12
N LEU A 288 10.91 -18.40 5.68
CA LEU A 288 9.53 -18.73 6.06
C LEU A 288 9.40 -19.50 7.37
N ALA A 289 10.51 -19.67 8.09
CA ALA A 289 10.45 -19.99 9.51
C ALA A 289 9.85 -18.83 10.34
N VAL A 290 9.79 -17.62 9.78
CA VAL A 290 8.92 -16.53 10.23
C VAL A 290 7.62 -16.58 9.40
N PRO A 291 6.43 -16.44 10.01
CA PRO A 291 5.15 -16.64 9.31
C PRO A 291 4.73 -15.44 8.43
N PHE A 292 5.56 -15.08 7.45
CA PHE A 292 5.25 -14.03 6.49
C PHE A 292 4.07 -14.41 5.58
N ASP A 293 3.22 -13.43 5.27
CA ASP A 293 2.10 -13.57 4.33
C ASP A 293 2.57 -13.53 2.88
N LEU A 294 3.76 -12.99 2.64
CA LEU A 294 4.28 -12.74 1.31
C LEU A 294 5.81 -12.85 1.26
N VAL A 295 6.33 -13.43 0.17
CA VAL A 295 7.74 -13.33 -0.20
C VAL A 295 7.83 -12.65 -1.56
N GLU A 296 8.53 -11.51 -1.58
CA GLU A 296 8.78 -10.73 -2.79
C GLU A 296 10.21 -10.91 -3.27
N LEU A 297 10.36 -11.06 -4.59
CA LEU A 297 11.65 -11.18 -5.24
C LEU A 297 12.07 -9.86 -5.88
N GLY A 298 13.20 -9.33 -5.40
CA GLY A 298 13.98 -8.33 -6.13
C GLY A 298 14.74 -8.99 -7.27
N MET A 299 14.51 -8.56 -8.51
CA MET A 299 15.21 -9.10 -9.69
C MET A 299 16.63 -8.54 -9.89
N GLY A 300 17.04 -7.56 -9.09
CA GLY A 300 18.26 -6.80 -9.33
C GLY A 300 18.00 -5.43 -9.92
N GLU A 301 18.95 -4.52 -9.75
CA GLU A 301 19.11 -3.37 -10.62
C GLU A 301 20.16 -3.68 -11.69
N PHE A 302 19.94 -3.18 -12.92
CA PHE A 302 20.91 -3.24 -14.03
C PHE A 302 21.43 -4.64 -14.38
N PHE A 303 20.60 -5.67 -14.16
CA PHE A 303 20.99 -7.06 -14.30
C PHE A 303 20.23 -7.75 -15.43
N ALA A 304 20.96 -8.50 -16.26
CA ALA A 304 20.41 -9.48 -17.19
C ALA A 304 21.06 -10.84 -16.93
N SER A 305 20.24 -11.88 -16.75
CA SER A 305 20.66 -13.28 -16.70
C SER A 305 20.20 -14.01 -17.97
N ASP A 306 20.47 -15.31 -18.02
CA ASP A 306 19.75 -16.22 -18.91
C ASP A 306 18.22 -16.12 -18.67
N PRO A 307 17.42 -15.72 -19.66
CA PRO A 307 15.98 -15.47 -19.49
C PRO A 307 15.20 -16.75 -19.16
N GLU A 308 15.61 -17.90 -19.71
CA GLU A 308 14.94 -19.17 -19.43
C GLU A 308 15.19 -19.61 -17.98
N GLY A 309 16.43 -19.52 -17.50
CA GLY A 309 16.77 -19.76 -16.10
C GLY A 309 15.98 -18.88 -15.12
N VAL A 310 15.80 -17.59 -15.42
CA VAL A 310 14.98 -16.70 -14.59
C VAL A 310 13.53 -17.19 -14.51
N VAL A 311 12.92 -17.52 -15.65
CA VAL A 311 11.55 -18.04 -15.68
C VAL A 311 11.45 -19.35 -14.90
N GLN A 312 12.43 -20.26 -15.04
CA GLN A 312 12.49 -21.52 -14.29
C GLN A 312 12.58 -21.31 -12.77
N TRP A 313 13.39 -20.34 -12.32
CA TRP A 313 13.52 -19.99 -10.90
C TRP A 313 12.20 -19.45 -10.33
N LEU A 314 11.55 -18.53 -11.06
CA LEU A 314 10.25 -17.98 -10.68
C LEU A 314 9.18 -19.08 -10.58
N ASP A 315 9.09 -19.93 -11.60
CA ASP A 315 8.19 -21.07 -11.66
C ASP A 315 8.36 -22.05 -10.50
N HIS A 316 9.62 -22.39 -10.21
CA HIS A 316 9.95 -23.33 -9.15
C HIS A 316 9.62 -22.75 -7.78
N GLY A 317 10.00 -21.50 -7.49
CA GLY A 317 9.65 -20.82 -6.25
C GLY A 317 8.13 -20.72 -6.05
N THR A 318 7.38 -20.38 -7.09
CA THR A 318 5.90 -20.35 -7.05
C THR A 318 5.32 -21.73 -6.73
N ARG A 319 5.79 -22.79 -7.38
CA ARG A 319 5.34 -24.16 -7.12
C ARG A 319 5.69 -24.63 -5.71
N TYR A 320 6.90 -24.33 -5.25
CA TYR A 320 7.39 -24.70 -3.93
C TYR A 320 6.55 -24.05 -2.82
N LEU A 321 6.34 -22.73 -2.88
CA LEU A 321 5.48 -22.02 -1.91
C LEU A 321 4.05 -22.52 -1.97
N ALA A 322 3.47 -22.70 -3.15
CA ALA A 322 2.11 -23.21 -3.26
C ALA A 322 1.93 -24.62 -2.67
N GLY A 323 2.98 -25.45 -2.70
CA GLY A 323 2.96 -26.80 -2.12
C GLY A 323 3.19 -26.83 -0.61
N LYS A 324 4.19 -26.09 -0.12
CA LYS A 324 4.64 -26.16 1.28
C LYS A 324 4.09 -25.04 2.17
N TYR A 325 3.86 -23.86 1.61
CA TYR A 325 3.40 -22.65 2.29
C TYR A 325 2.18 -22.04 1.58
N PRO A 326 1.04 -22.76 1.47
CA PRO A 326 -0.07 -22.39 0.58
C PRO A 326 -0.78 -21.08 0.96
N LYS A 327 -0.52 -20.54 2.16
CA LYS A 327 -1.04 -19.24 2.62
C LYS A 327 -0.11 -18.07 2.28
N THR A 328 1.13 -18.33 1.90
CA THR A 328 2.13 -17.32 1.56
C THR A 328 2.06 -17.02 0.07
N THR A 329 1.90 -15.75 -0.27
CA THR A 329 1.94 -15.29 -1.67
C THR A 329 3.39 -15.15 -2.13
N PHE A 330 3.70 -15.65 -3.32
CA PHE A 330 4.98 -15.38 -3.97
C PHE A 330 4.83 -14.26 -5.01
N SER A 331 5.75 -13.30 -4.99
CA SER A 331 5.71 -12.18 -5.91
C SER A 331 7.08 -11.76 -6.41
N VAL A 332 7.11 -11.01 -7.49
CA VAL A 332 8.34 -10.49 -8.09
C VAL A 332 8.17 -9.02 -8.46
N VAL A 333 9.22 -8.23 -8.30
CA VAL A 333 9.26 -6.84 -8.74
C VAL A 333 9.67 -6.78 -10.21
N ASN A 334 8.79 -6.22 -11.06
CA ASN A 334 9.17 -5.81 -12.41
C ASN A 334 9.86 -4.45 -12.30
N HIS A 335 11.19 -4.47 -12.34
CA HIS A 335 11.99 -3.28 -12.21
C HIS A 335 11.94 -2.39 -13.47
N VAL A 336 12.67 -1.28 -13.41
CA VAL A 336 12.87 -0.32 -14.49
C VAL A 336 14.33 -0.35 -14.98
N GLY A 337 14.57 0.14 -16.19
CA GLY A 337 15.90 0.33 -16.78
C GLY A 337 15.84 0.20 -18.30
N ASN A 338 16.65 0.96 -19.03
CA ASN A 338 16.58 0.98 -20.50
C ASN A 338 17.91 0.64 -21.19
N GLN A 339 18.77 -0.15 -20.55
CA GLN A 339 20.00 -0.62 -21.18
C GLN A 339 19.69 -1.58 -22.34
N PRO A 340 20.48 -1.58 -23.43
CA PRO A 340 20.27 -2.50 -24.56
C PRO A 340 20.21 -3.98 -24.16
N SER A 341 20.96 -4.39 -23.14
CA SER A 341 20.97 -5.76 -22.61
C SER A 341 19.66 -6.21 -21.95
N LEU A 342 18.73 -5.29 -21.69
CA LEU A 342 17.41 -5.58 -21.14
C LEU A 342 16.36 -5.84 -22.22
N TRP A 343 16.72 -5.77 -23.50
CA TRP A 343 15.83 -6.03 -24.61
C TRP A 343 16.28 -7.28 -25.35
N LEU A 344 15.41 -8.29 -25.40
CA LEU A 344 15.78 -9.61 -25.90
C LEU A 344 14.64 -10.26 -26.69
N ASP A 345 14.99 -11.23 -27.52
CA ASP A 345 14.02 -12.09 -28.19
C ASP A 345 13.79 -13.33 -27.33
N PHE A 346 12.54 -13.62 -26.97
CA PHE A 346 12.23 -14.76 -26.09
C PHE A 346 10.92 -15.43 -26.46
N ARG A 347 10.96 -16.77 -26.55
CA ARG A 347 9.80 -17.64 -26.85
C ARG A 347 8.97 -17.16 -28.05
N GLY A 348 9.65 -16.73 -29.11
CA GLY A 348 9.04 -16.28 -30.36
C GLY A 348 8.56 -14.83 -30.37
N GLU A 349 8.65 -14.11 -29.25
CA GLU A 349 8.36 -12.68 -29.15
C GLU A 349 9.65 -11.87 -29.31
N LYS A 350 9.59 -10.82 -30.12
CA LYS A 350 10.70 -9.90 -30.37
C LYS A 350 10.68 -8.74 -29.38
N ASN A 351 11.85 -8.23 -29.00
CA ASN A 351 11.99 -7.05 -28.13
C ASN A 351 11.23 -7.16 -26.79
N VAL A 352 11.27 -8.33 -26.18
CA VAL A 352 10.77 -8.55 -24.83
C VAL A 352 11.65 -7.78 -23.86
N PHE A 353 11.02 -6.96 -23.02
CA PHE A 353 11.69 -6.30 -21.92
C PHE A 353 12.03 -7.31 -20.81
N PHE A 354 13.27 -7.38 -20.35
CA PHE A 354 13.77 -8.38 -19.41
C PHE A 354 12.97 -8.42 -18.10
N TYR A 355 12.65 -7.26 -17.52
CA TYR A 355 11.83 -7.21 -16.30
C TYR A 355 10.36 -7.61 -16.52
N HIS A 356 9.93 -7.83 -17.77
CA HIS A 356 8.61 -8.37 -18.10
C HIS A 356 8.60 -9.89 -18.28
N LEU A 357 9.76 -10.57 -18.20
CA LEU A 357 9.86 -12.04 -18.21
C LEU A 357 8.90 -12.76 -17.25
N PRO A 358 8.54 -12.22 -16.06
CA PRO A 358 7.52 -12.82 -15.20
C PRO A 358 6.18 -13.11 -15.88
N LYS A 359 5.85 -12.50 -17.02
CA LYS A 359 4.61 -12.84 -17.78
C LYS A 359 4.60 -14.27 -18.33
N TYR A 360 5.78 -14.88 -18.51
CA TYR A 360 5.93 -16.25 -19.00
C TYR A 360 6.05 -17.30 -17.87
N ALA A 361 6.14 -16.86 -16.61
CA ALA A 361 6.14 -17.73 -15.45
C ALA A 361 4.70 -18.08 -15.01
N ASP A 362 4.58 -19.04 -14.09
CA ASP A 362 3.36 -19.51 -13.44
C ASP A 362 2.42 -18.34 -13.10
N ALA A 363 1.16 -18.42 -13.51
CA ALA A 363 0.18 -17.34 -13.36
C ALA A 363 -0.19 -17.06 -11.89
N ARG A 364 0.16 -17.95 -10.97
CA ARG A 364 0.01 -17.72 -9.51
C ARG A 364 1.05 -16.74 -8.97
N LEU A 365 2.17 -16.55 -9.67
CA LEU A 365 3.15 -15.52 -9.34
C LEU A 365 2.52 -14.14 -9.49
N MET A 366 2.51 -13.39 -8.40
CA MET A 366 2.06 -12.00 -8.42
C MET A 366 3.18 -11.10 -8.94
N ASN A 367 2.84 -10.15 -9.80
CA ASN A 367 3.82 -9.21 -10.34
C ASN A 367 3.59 -7.81 -9.76
N ASN A 368 4.66 -7.21 -9.26
CA ASN A 368 4.67 -5.86 -8.69
C ASN A 368 5.37 -4.94 -9.66
N VAL A 369 4.59 -4.13 -10.36
CA VAL A 369 5.10 -3.28 -11.43
C VAL A 369 5.60 -1.99 -10.82
N HIS A 370 6.92 -1.80 -10.88
CA HIS A 370 7.63 -0.73 -10.21
C HIS A 370 7.72 0.53 -11.06
N THR A 371 7.58 1.68 -10.41
CA THR A 371 8.05 2.98 -10.92
C THR A 371 9.06 3.52 -9.94
N VAL A 372 10.03 4.30 -10.43
CA VAL A 372 11.10 4.85 -9.60
C VAL A 372 10.87 6.30 -9.24
N TYR A 373 11.58 6.76 -8.21
CA TYR A 373 11.43 8.05 -7.55
C TYR A 373 10.05 8.21 -6.92
N PHE A 374 9.31 9.28 -7.25
CA PHE A 374 7.93 9.52 -6.82
C PHE A 374 6.97 9.57 -8.01
N PHE A 375 7.38 9.03 -9.17
CA PHE A 375 6.60 9.16 -10.40
C PHE A 375 5.47 8.16 -10.50
N ASP A 376 4.44 8.62 -11.20
CA ASP A 376 3.31 7.81 -11.62
C ASP A 376 3.49 7.21 -13.02
N LEU A 377 2.56 6.33 -13.41
CA LEU A 377 2.54 5.64 -14.69
C LEU A 377 2.30 6.53 -15.92
N TYR A 378 2.03 7.83 -15.75
CA TYR A 378 1.60 8.74 -16.81
C TYR A 378 2.55 9.92 -17.03
N ARG A 379 3.60 10.05 -16.22
CA ARG A 379 4.61 11.09 -16.42
C ARG A 379 5.35 10.88 -17.75
N PRO A 380 5.68 11.98 -18.48
CA PRO A 380 6.55 11.93 -19.65
C PRO A 380 8.03 11.83 -19.26
N TRP A 381 8.33 11.11 -18.18
CA TRP A 381 9.68 10.82 -17.70
C TRP A 381 9.69 9.56 -16.83
N GLY A 382 10.54 8.57 -17.14
CA GLY A 382 10.54 7.24 -16.52
C GLY A 382 11.77 6.88 -15.65
N GLY A 383 12.80 7.74 -15.62
CA GLY A 383 14.06 7.41 -14.96
C GLY A 383 14.86 6.30 -15.66
N TYR A 384 16.14 6.12 -15.29
CA TYR A 384 17.02 5.06 -15.83
C TYR A 384 17.02 4.86 -17.35
N GLY A 385 16.91 5.97 -18.09
CA GLY A 385 16.89 5.99 -19.55
C GLY A 385 15.51 5.69 -20.17
N HIS A 386 14.46 5.45 -19.38
CA HIS A 386 13.10 5.37 -19.91
C HIS A 386 12.54 6.78 -20.20
N PRO A 387 11.91 6.98 -21.36
CA PRO A 387 11.23 8.25 -21.67
C PRO A 387 9.96 8.43 -20.83
N ASP A 388 9.28 7.34 -20.45
CA ASP A 388 8.07 7.34 -19.63
C ASP A 388 7.82 5.92 -19.04
N PHE A 389 6.73 5.76 -18.29
CA PHE A 389 6.25 4.47 -17.76
C PHE A 389 5.10 3.84 -18.58
N GLY A 390 4.95 4.21 -19.85
CA GLY A 390 3.93 3.65 -20.74
C GLY A 390 4.07 2.14 -20.93
N LEU A 391 5.31 1.64 -20.97
CA LEU A 391 5.61 0.21 -21.04
C LEU A 391 5.11 -0.55 -19.80
N HIS A 392 5.38 -0.03 -18.60
CA HIS A 392 4.90 -0.58 -17.33
C HIS A 392 3.38 -0.54 -17.24
N ARG A 393 2.78 0.58 -17.65
CA ARG A 393 1.32 0.75 -17.69
C ARG A 393 0.66 -0.28 -18.61
N GLN A 394 1.20 -0.47 -19.83
CA GLN A 394 0.68 -1.46 -20.77
C GLN A 394 0.79 -2.87 -20.20
N TYR A 395 1.93 -3.20 -19.58
CA TYR A 395 2.14 -4.49 -18.94
C TYR A 395 1.12 -4.77 -17.83
N ILE A 396 0.82 -3.78 -16.98
CA ILE A 396 -0.23 -3.90 -15.96
C ILE A 396 -1.55 -4.31 -16.63
N PHE A 397 -1.99 -3.58 -17.65
CA PHE A 397 -3.26 -3.86 -18.32
C PHE A 397 -3.28 -5.21 -19.05
N ASP A 398 -2.18 -5.62 -19.67
CA ASP A 398 -2.08 -6.90 -20.38
C ASP A 398 -2.07 -8.12 -19.45
N GLN A 399 -1.61 -7.94 -18.20
CA GLN A 399 -1.46 -9.01 -17.23
C GLN A 399 -2.58 -9.07 -16.19
N LEU A 400 -3.29 -7.97 -15.92
CA LEU A 400 -4.41 -7.91 -14.98
C LEU A 400 -5.47 -9.02 -15.18
N PRO A 401 -5.86 -9.40 -16.42
CA PRO A 401 -6.82 -10.48 -16.65
C PRO A 401 -6.26 -11.89 -16.38
N LYS A 402 -4.93 -12.02 -16.22
CA LYS A 402 -4.22 -13.31 -16.23
C LYS A 402 -3.64 -13.69 -14.88
N ARG A 403 -3.27 -12.70 -14.06
CA ARG A 403 -2.59 -12.90 -12.78
C ARG A 403 -2.85 -11.74 -11.82
N LYS A 404 -2.45 -11.91 -10.56
CA LYS A 404 -2.45 -10.80 -9.60
C LYS A 404 -1.35 -9.80 -10.00
N ILE A 405 -1.73 -8.53 -10.13
CA ILE A 405 -0.83 -7.42 -10.39
C ILE A 405 -0.98 -6.38 -9.29
N ARG A 406 0.14 -5.85 -8.79
CA ARG A 406 0.16 -4.67 -7.91
C ARG A 406 0.95 -3.56 -8.58
N TYR A 407 0.44 -2.34 -8.47
CA TYR A 407 1.22 -1.14 -8.76
C TYR A 407 2.11 -0.88 -7.53
N PHE A 408 3.42 -0.84 -7.74
CA PHE A 408 4.42 -0.80 -6.68
C PHE A 408 5.34 0.40 -6.87
N PRO A 409 4.85 1.62 -6.67
CA PRO A 409 5.67 2.79 -6.92
C PRO A 409 6.66 3.03 -5.78
N GLU A 410 7.88 3.42 -6.16
CA GLU A 410 8.85 3.97 -5.23
C GLU A 410 8.30 5.24 -4.56
N ALA A 411 8.74 5.50 -3.34
CA ALA A 411 8.35 6.67 -2.58
C ALA A 411 9.51 7.64 -2.33
N ALA A 412 10.76 7.17 -2.31
CA ALA A 412 11.97 7.96 -2.07
C ALA A 412 13.15 7.34 -2.86
N TYR A 413 14.17 8.12 -3.22
CA TYR A 413 15.33 7.61 -3.98
C TYR A 413 16.68 7.98 -3.35
N TRP A 414 17.58 7.00 -3.35
CA TRP A 414 18.96 7.14 -2.90
C TRP A 414 19.91 7.65 -4.01
N ALA A 415 20.13 8.96 -4.01
CA ALA A 415 21.42 9.56 -4.38
C ALA A 415 21.70 10.87 -3.60
N SER A 416 20.68 11.40 -2.90
CA SER A 416 20.80 12.46 -1.89
C SER A 416 19.56 12.53 -0.96
N ALA A 417 18.60 11.61 -1.10
CA ALA A 417 17.21 11.77 -0.64
C ALA A 417 16.59 10.48 -0.05
N ASP A 418 17.37 9.61 0.60
CA ASP A 418 16.86 8.68 1.62
C ASP A 418 16.58 9.43 2.94
N VAL A 419 15.94 10.58 2.80
CA VAL A 419 15.28 11.28 3.88
C VAL A 419 13.81 11.22 3.48
N ASP A 420 12.91 10.96 4.42
CA ASP A 420 11.44 10.98 4.26
C ASP A 420 10.87 12.37 3.86
N VAL A 421 11.57 13.11 2.99
CA VAL A 421 11.14 14.33 2.32
C VAL A 421 9.95 14.14 1.34
N PRO A 422 9.60 12.96 0.78
CA PRO A 422 8.63 12.93 -0.32
C PRO A 422 7.22 13.34 0.08
N ILE A 423 6.81 13.18 1.34
CA ILE A 423 5.43 13.49 1.76
C ILE A 423 5.12 14.99 1.62
N PHE A 424 6.15 15.86 1.64
CA PHE A 424 5.99 17.31 1.51
C PHE A 424 6.14 17.85 0.09
N LEU A 425 6.37 16.99 -0.90
CA LEU A 425 6.41 17.40 -2.31
C LEU A 425 4.99 17.32 -2.90
N PRO A 426 4.38 18.42 -3.36
CA PRO A 426 3.09 18.41 -4.04
C PRO A 426 3.02 17.37 -5.17
N GLU A 427 4.15 17.11 -5.84
CA GLU A 427 4.30 16.11 -6.89
C GLU A 427 4.08 14.68 -6.41
N TYR A 428 4.50 14.36 -5.18
CA TYR A 428 4.26 13.05 -4.57
C TYR A 428 2.75 12.86 -4.33
N LEU A 429 2.08 13.85 -3.72
CA LEU A 429 0.63 13.80 -3.50
C LEU A 429 -0.13 13.68 -4.82
N HIS A 430 0.26 14.45 -5.84
CA HIS A 430 -0.32 14.35 -7.18
C HIS A 430 -0.16 12.94 -7.78
N ALA A 431 1.06 12.39 -7.74
CA ALA A 431 1.38 11.08 -8.26
C ALA A 431 0.69 9.92 -7.52
N ARG A 432 0.25 10.12 -6.27
CA ARG A 432 -0.54 9.14 -5.51
C ARG A 432 -2.04 9.27 -5.75
N CYS A 433 -2.55 10.49 -5.90
CA CYS A 433 -3.96 10.76 -6.13
C CYS A 433 -4.42 10.41 -7.57
N GLY A 434 -3.61 10.76 -8.59
CA GLY A 434 -3.96 10.59 -10.00
C GLY A 434 -4.15 9.12 -10.44
N PRO A 435 -3.16 8.23 -10.28
CA PRO A 435 -3.25 6.84 -10.72
C PRO A 435 -4.36 6.04 -10.05
N ALA A 436 -4.70 6.36 -8.80
CA ALA A 436 -5.84 5.75 -8.11
C ALA A 436 -7.16 6.06 -8.82
N ALA A 437 -7.32 7.24 -9.44
CA ALA A 437 -8.49 7.57 -10.24
C ALA A 437 -8.50 6.82 -11.58
N VAL A 438 -7.33 6.64 -12.21
CA VAL A 438 -7.23 6.00 -13.54
C VAL A 438 -7.30 4.48 -13.49
N VAL A 439 -6.69 3.81 -12.50
CA VAL A 439 -6.88 2.36 -12.28
C VAL A 439 -8.36 2.05 -11.98
N ARG A 440 -9.04 2.95 -11.24
CA ARG A 440 -10.50 2.89 -11.04
C ARG A 440 -11.27 3.10 -12.35
N GLY A 441 -10.80 3.99 -13.23
CA GLY A 441 -11.35 4.21 -14.56
C GLY A 441 -11.25 2.97 -15.46
N ALA A 442 -10.08 2.33 -15.52
CA ALA A 442 -9.85 1.13 -16.31
C ALA A 442 -10.67 -0.08 -15.82
N ALA A 443 -10.80 -0.26 -14.49
CA ALA A 443 -11.64 -1.31 -13.91
C ALA A 443 -13.16 -1.07 -14.09
N ARG A 444 -13.59 0.17 -14.34
CA ARG A 444 -14.97 0.48 -14.78
C ARG A 444 -15.14 0.27 -16.28
N TRP A 445 -14.16 0.70 -17.07
CA TRP A 445 -14.17 0.61 -18.54
C TRP A 445 -14.28 -0.85 -19.05
N ASP A 446 -13.66 -1.80 -18.35
CA ASP A 446 -13.76 -3.24 -18.67
C ASP A 446 -15.13 -3.83 -18.28
N ARG A 447 -15.78 -3.25 -17.27
CA ARG A 447 -17.11 -3.65 -16.80
C ARG A 447 -18.21 -3.23 -17.79
N ASP A 448 -18.04 -2.07 -18.41
CA ASP A 448 -18.99 -1.50 -19.39
C ASP A 448 -18.82 -2.10 -20.81
N ARG A 449 -17.77 -2.86 -21.07
CA ARG A 449 -17.55 -3.62 -22.32
C ARG A 449 -17.91 -5.09 -22.26
N SER A 450 -18.34 -5.59 -21.10
CA SER A 450 -18.97 -6.91 -21.03
C SER A 450 -20.31 -6.84 -21.77
N PRO A 451 -20.49 -7.56 -22.90
CA PRO A 451 -21.77 -7.55 -23.60
C PRO A 451 -22.85 -8.08 -22.65
N PRO A 452 -24.01 -7.44 -22.53
CA PRO A 452 -25.11 -7.98 -21.76
C PRO A 452 -25.58 -9.28 -22.44
N GLY A 453 -25.26 -10.44 -21.85
CA GLY A 453 -25.87 -11.72 -22.24
C GLY A 453 -24.94 -12.91 -22.57
N ALA A 454 -23.66 -12.92 -22.21
CA ALA A 454 -22.81 -14.10 -22.45
C ALA A 454 -22.92 -15.19 -21.34
N THR A 455 -24.13 -15.63 -21.00
CA THR A 455 -24.34 -16.96 -20.40
C THR A 455 -24.65 -17.95 -21.51
N ARG A 456 -23.63 -18.41 -22.25
CA ARG A 456 -23.75 -19.65 -23.04
C ARG A 456 -23.33 -20.82 -22.17
N ARG A 457 -24.31 -21.58 -21.70
CA ARG A 457 -24.11 -22.98 -21.32
C ARG A 457 -23.54 -23.70 -22.54
N VAL A 458 -22.28 -24.11 -22.48
CA VAL A 458 -21.74 -25.09 -23.41
C VAL A 458 -22.35 -26.43 -23.02
N ALA A 459 -23.34 -26.87 -23.80
CA ALA A 459 -23.80 -28.25 -23.78
C ALA A 459 -22.67 -29.13 -24.31
N VAL A 460 -22.16 -30.03 -23.46
CA VAL A 460 -21.23 -31.09 -23.84
C VAL A 460 -21.98 -32.07 -24.76
N PRO A 461 -21.52 -32.35 -25.99
CA PRO A 461 -22.12 -33.38 -26.83
C PRO A 461 -21.96 -34.75 -26.16
N GLY A 462 -23.07 -35.47 -26.02
CA GLY A 462 -23.12 -36.76 -25.35
C GLY A 462 -22.20 -37.80 -25.98
N GLY A 463 -21.25 -38.29 -25.18
CA GLY A 463 -20.53 -39.54 -25.46
C GLY A 463 -21.44 -40.76 -25.28
N PRO A 464 -21.21 -41.86 -26.00
CA PRO A 464 -22.08 -43.03 -26.00
C PRO A 464 -22.06 -43.74 -24.64
N ARG A 465 -23.26 -44.03 -24.11
CA ARG A 465 -23.45 -44.81 -22.88
C ARG A 465 -23.02 -46.26 -23.09
N PRO A 466 -22.33 -46.91 -22.12
CA PRO A 466 -22.03 -48.32 -22.19
C PRO A 466 -23.30 -49.15 -21.99
N ARG A 467 -23.49 -50.18 -22.82
CA ARG A 467 -24.55 -51.18 -22.66
C ARG A 467 -24.27 -52.07 -21.43
N PRO A 468 -25.29 -52.49 -20.67
CA PRO A 468 -25.11 -53.42 -19.58
C PRO A 468 -24.85 -54.83 -20.15
N ARG A 469 -23.81 -55.50 -19.64
CA ARG A 469 -23.64 -56.94 -19.82
C ARG A 469 -24.59 -57.66 -18.86
N ALA A 470 -25.44 -58.52 -19.42
CA ALA A 470 -26.17 -59.52 -18.67
C ALA A 470 -25.59 -60.91 -19.02
N ARG A 471 -25.16 -61.61 -17.96
CA ARG A 471 -24.69 -63.00 -17.86
C ARG A 471 -23.43 -63.39 -18.63
#